data_AF-A0A7S0VDJ1-F1
#
_entry.id   AF-A0A7S0VDJ1-F1
#
_cell.length_a   1.000
_cell.length_b   1.000
_cell.length_c   1.000
_cell.angle_alpha   90.00
_cell.angle_beta   90.00
_cell.angle_gamma   90.00
#
_symmetry.space_group_name_H-M   'P 1'
#
loop_
_entity.id
_entity.type
_entity.pdbx_description
1 polymer ?
#
loop_
_entity_poly.entity_id
_entity_poly.type
_entity_poly.pdbx_seq_one_letter_code
_entity_poly.pdbx_strand_id
1 'polypeptide(L)'
;QTKDAPIRDWVKLAVSRSRASGSPAVFWLDGNRAHDAQVKAKVDLYLKNHDTSGLEILTMPPVEAIKFSMTRATAGKDTISVTGNVLRDYLTDLFPIIELGTSAKMLSIVPLLAGGSLFETGAGGSAPKHVEQFQQEGHLRWDSLGEYLAMACSLQFLGEKDGNDKAKQLGDALMKGVGMWLDNRKAPSRKVKELDNRGSNYYVALYWAQAMAEVDPSFKDFADKLQASEAQILEELTSQSQGSPVDLGGYYWPDTAKASAAMRSSPTLNKLLGL
;
A
#
# COMPACT_ATOMS: atom_id res chain seq x y z
N GLN A 1 5.38 -17.83 -22.63
CA GLN A 1 6.54 -17.17 -23.26
C GLN A 1 6.99 -16.01 -22.39
N THR A 2 8.29 -15.74 -22.30
CA THR A 2 8.86 -14.61 -21.53
C THR A 2 9.79 -13.84 -22.46
N LYS A 3 9.57 -12.53 -22.59
CA LYS A 3 10.33 -11.66 -23.51
C LYS A 3 11.62 -11.18 -22.85
N ASP A 4 12.62 -10.83 -23.68
CA ASP A 4 13.95 -10.40 -23.24
C ASP A 4 13.92 -9.08 -22.44
N ALA A 5 13.20 -8.06 -22.96
CA ALA A 5 13.14 -6.74 -22.35
C ALA A 5 12.59 -6.76 -20.89
N PRO A 6 11.48 -7.48 -20.59
CA PRO A 6 11.05 -7.68 -19.20
C PRO A 6 12.10 -8.34 -18.29
N ILE A 7 12.91 -9.28 -18.81
CA ILE A 7 13.96 -9.93 -17.99
C ILE A 7 15.07 -8.94 -17.65
N ARG A 8 15.46 -8.07 -18.60
CA ARG A 8 16.46 -7.01 -18.34
C ARG A 8 15.97 -6.04 -17.27
N ASP A 9 14.72 -5.60 -17.39
CA ASP A 9 14.14 -4.66 -16.42
C ASP A 9 13.96 -5.31 -15.03
N TRP A 10 13.55 -6.58 -15.00
CA TRP A 10 13.46 -7.37 -13.77
C TRP A 10 14.82 -7.50 -13.04
N VAL A 11 15.92 -7.74 -13.76
CA VAL A 11 17.27 -7.75 -13.19
C VAL A 11 17.68 -6.36 -12.68
N LYS A 12 17.41 -5.30 -13.46
CA LYS A 12 17.67 -3.91 -13.05
C LYS A 12 16.94 -3.56 -11.75
N LEU A 13 15.66 -3.95 -11.64
CA LEU A 13 14.84 -3.72 -10.45
C LEU A 13 15.40 -4.48 -9.24
N ALA A 14 15.81 -5.73 -9.40
CA ALA A 14 16.43 -6.50 -8.30
C ALA A 14 17.68 -5.81 -7.73
N VAL A 15 18.56 -5.33 -8.63
CA VAL A 15 19.78 -4.62 -8.24
C VAL A 15 19.44 -3.30 -7.54
N SER A 16 18.51 -2.51 -8.07
CA SER A 16 18.14 -1.22 -7.47
C SER A 16 17.51 -1.40 -6.09
N ARG A 17 16.68 -2.42 -5.89
CA ARG A 17 16.08 -2.73 -4.58
C ARG A 17 17.11 -3.22 -3.57
N SER A 18 18.01 -4.11 -3.95
CA SER A 18 19.10 -4.56 -3.08
C SER A 18 20.01 -3.42 -2.66
N ARG A 19 20.33 -2.52 -3.60
CA ARG A 19 21.10 -1.30 -3.31
C ARG A 19 20.39 -0.37 -2.33
N ALA A 20 19.10 -0.14 -2.54
CA ALA A 20 18.32 0.78 -1.74
C ALA A 20 18.09 0.29 -0.30
N SER A 21 17.86 -1.02 -0.11
CA SER A 21 17.61 -1.58 1.22
C SER A 21 18.87 -2.10 1.94
N GLY A 22 19.95 -2.35 1.21
CA GLY A 22 21.14 -3.05 1.73
C GLY A 22 20.91 -4.54 2.00
N SER A 23 19.74 -5.08 1.66
CA SER A 23 19.41 -6.49 1.88
C SER A 23 19.94 -7.37 0.73
N PRO A 24 20.31 -8.63 1.01
CA PRO A 24 20.64 -9.59 -0.04
C PRO A 24 19.46 -9.82 -0.96
N ALA A 25 19.71 -9.95 -2.27
CA ALA A 25 18.70 -10.32 -3.26
C ALA A 25 18.99 -11.72 -3.80
N VAL A 26 17.99 -12.59 -3.75
CA VAL A 26 18.12 -13.98 -4.20
C VAL A 26 17.21 -14.18 -5.40
N PHE A 27 17.78 -14.60 -6.54
CA PHE A 27 17.04 -15.08 -7.70
C PHE A 27 16.60 -16.53 -7.48
N TRP A 28 15.30 -16.80 -7.45
CA TRP A 28 14.74 -18.12 -7.17
C TRP A 28 14.55 -18.89 -8.48
N LEU A 29 15.60 -19.56 -8.93
CA LEU A 29 15.67 -20.23 -10.23
C LEU A 29 16.26 -21.63 -10.05
N ASP A 30 15.53 -22.66 -10.50
CA ASP A 30 15.99 -24.04 -10.46
C ASP A 30 16.66 -24.44 -11.78
N GLY A 31 17.98 -24.65 -11.76
CA GLY A 31 18.73 -25.06 -12.95
C GLY A 31 18.26 -26.38 -13.59
N ASN A 32 17.52 -27.21 -12.86
CA ASN A 32 16.93 -28.44 -13.40
C ASN A 32 15.66 -28.18 -14.22
N ARG A 33 15.06 -26.99 -14.11
CA ARG A 33 13.94 -26.56 -14.96
C ARG A 33 14.49 -25.86 -16.19
N ALA A 34 14.24 -26.42 -17.37
CA ALA A 34 14.73 -25.87 -18.64
C ALA A 34 14.39 -24.38 -18.84
N HIS A 35 13.20 -23.94 -18.40
CA HIS A 35 12.81 -22.54 -18.41
C HIS A 35 13.73 -21.67 -17.53
N ASP A 36 13.90 -22.05 -16.27
CA ASP A 36 14.68 -21.30 -15.28
C ASP A 36 16.17 -21.29 -15.65
N ALA A 37 16.69 -22.36 -16.26
CA ALA A 37 18.06 -22.39 -16.79
C ALA A 37 18.29 -21.31 -17.87
N GLN A 38 17.34 -21.12 -18.78
CA GLN A 38 17.40 -20.06 -19.80
C GLN A 38 17.29 -18.66 -19.18
N VAL A 39 16.42 -18.49 -18.18
CA VAL A 39 16.30 -17.22 -17.45
C VAL A 39 17.58 -16.93 -16.66
N LYS A 40 18.17 -17.93 -16.01
CA LYS A 40 19.44 -17.80 -15.27
C LYS A 40 20.57 -17.31 -16.17
N ALA A 41 20.72 -17.89 -17.36
CA ALA A 41 21.74 -17.44 -18.30
C ALA A 41 21.59 -15.95 -18.67
N LYS A 42 20.34 -15.45 -18.76
CA LYS A 42 20.06 -14.03 -18.98
C LYS A 42 20.34 -13.18 -17.74
N VAL A 43 20.00 -13.65 -16.55
CA VAL A 43 20.35 -12.99 -15.28
C VAL A 43 21.88 -12.82 -15.17
N ASP A 44 22.63 -13.90 -15.36
CA ASP A 44 24.10 -13.88 -15.31
C ASP A 44 24.71 -12.92 -16.34
N LEU A 45 24.08 -12.80 -17.52
CA LEU A 45 24.48 -11.86 -18.56
C LEU A 45 24.18 -10.41 -18.15
N TYR A 46 22.98 -10.11 -17.67
CA TYR A 46 22.55 -8.74 -17.41
C TYR A 46 23.07 -8.15 -16.11
N LEU A 47 23.36 -8.98 -15.10
CA LEU A 47 24.03 -8.51 -13.89
C LEU A 47 25.38 -7.83 -14.19
N LYS A 48 26.06 -8.22 -15.28
CA LYS A 48 27.32 -7.59 -15.74
C LYS A 48 27.14 -6.14 -16.21
N ASN A 49 25.91 -5.72 -16.51
CA ASN A 49 25.62 -4.36 -16.96
C ASN A 49 25.30 -3.41 -15.79
N HIS A 50 25.40 -3.89 -14.55
CA HIS A 50 25.07 -3.12 -13.35
C HIS A 50 26.24 -3.11 -12.38
N ASP A 51 26.38 -2.02 -11.62
CA ASP A 51 27.32 -2.00 -10.49
C ASP A 51 26.73 -2.80 -9.33
N THR A 52 27.31 -3.98 -9.09
CA THR A 52 26.97 -4.88 -7.99
C THR A 52 27.96 -4.83 -6.83
N SER A 53 28.89 -3.86 -6.84
CA SER A 53 29.91 -3.72 -5.78
C SER A 53 29.25 -3.56 -4.42
N GLY A 54 29.63 -4.38 -3.45
CA GLY A 54 29.05 -4.36 -2.10
C GLY A 54 27.61 -4.90 -1.99
N LEU A 55 27.03 -5.48 -3.06
CA LEU A 55 25.74 -6.16 -3.00
C LEU A 55 25.92 -7.68 -2.86
N GLU A 56 25.07 -8.30 -2.06
CA GLU A 56 24.93 -9.75 -1.99
C GLU A 56 23.80 -10.19 -2.92
N ILE A 57 24.13 -10.55 -4.16
CA ILE A 57 23.18 -11.05 -5.15
C ILE A 57 23.46 -12.53 -5.42
N LEU A 58 22.47 -13.37 -5.09
CA LEU A 58 22.59 -14.83 -5.14
C LEU A 58 21.59 -15.42 -6.14
N THR A 59 21.84 -16.64 -6.60
CA THR A 59 20.85 -17.44 -7.35
C THR A 59 20.75 -18.81 -6.69
N MET A 60 19.55 -19.22 -6.31
CA MET A 60 19.29 -20.47 -5.60
C MET A 60 18.03 -21.15 -6.16
N PRO A 61 17.95 -22.49 -6.16
CA PRO A 61 16.68 -23.19 -6.38
C PRO A 61 15.64 -22.76 -5.33
N PRO A 62 14.34 -22.71 -5.65
CA PRO A 62 13.31 -22.19 -4.74
C PRO A 62 13.32 -22.81 -3.34
N VAL A 63 13.59 -24.11 -3.22
CA VAL A 63 13.65 -24.83 -1.94
C VAL A 63 14.82 -24.34 -1.06
N GLU A 64 15.96 -24.01 -1.64
CA GLU A 64 17.10 -23.50 -0.88
C GLU A 64 16.94 -22.01 -0.60
N ALA A 65 16.38 -21.27 -1.56
CA ALA A 65 16.10 -19.85 -1.42
C ALA A 65 15.11 -19.55 -0.28
N ILE A 66 14.05 -20.37 -0.13
CA ILE A 66 13.08 -20.20 0.97
C ILE A 66 13.70 -20.55 2.32
N LYS A 67 14.53 -21.61 2.41
CA LYS A 67 15.26 -21.95 3.64
C LYS A 67 16.20 -20.80 4.05
N PHE A 68 17.00 -20.29 3.12
CA PHE A 68 17.88 -19.15 3.36
C PHE A 68 17.10 -17.93 3.87
N SER A 69 16.00 -17.60 3.20
CA SER A 69 15.16 -16.45 3.56
C SER A 69 14.53 -16.63 4.95
N MET A 70 13.99 -17.81 5.26
CA MET A 70 13.41 -18.11 6.57
C MET A 70 14.44 -18.11 7.69
N THR A 71 15.64 -18.68 7.47
CA THR A 71 16.73 -18.66 8.46
C THR A 71 17.17 -17.22 8.78
N ARG A 72 17.17 -16.33 7.79
CA ARG A 72 17.46 -14.91 8.00
C ARG A 72 16.32 -14.21 8.72
N ALA A 73 15.07 -14.45 8.30
CA ALA A 73 13.89 -13.85 8.91
C ALA A 73 13.77 -14.20 10.40
N THR A 74 14.02 -15.45 10.80
CA THR A 74 14.02 -15.85 12.22
C THR A 74 15.15 -15.23 13.03
N ALA A 75 16.20 -14.73 12.37
CA ALA A 75 17.29 -13.96 12.96
C ALA A 75 17.07 -12.43 12.88
N GLY A 76 15.87 -11.98 12.49
CA GLY A 76 15.54 -10.56 12.36
C GLY A 76 16.23 -9.86 11.19
N LYS A 77 16.57 -10.61 10.13
CA LYS A 77 17.26 -10.09 8.93
C LYS A 77 16.40 -10.23 7.68
N ASP A 78 16.46 -9.21 6.83
CA ASP A 78 15.66 -9.17 5.59
C ASP A 78 16.34 -9.90 4.43
N THR A 79 15.53 -10.37 3.47
CA THR A 79 15.99 -10.95 2.20
C THR A 79 15.01 -10.58 1.09
N ILE A 80 15.51 -10.10 -0.05
CA ILE A 80 14.69 -9.83 -1.23
C ILE A 80 14.55 -11.11 -2.05
N SER A 81 13.32 -11.58 -2.25
CA SER A 81 13.01 -12.66 -3.18
C SER A 81 12.80 -12.11 -4.60
N VAL A 82 13.61 -12.58 -5.55
CA VAL A 82 13.57 -12.16 -6.95
C VAL A 82 13.07 -13.35 -7.77
N THR A 83 11.78 -13.36 -8.10
CA THR A 83 11.11 -14.57 -8.61
C THR A 83 10.39 -14.34 -9.94
N GLY A 84 10.02 -15.44 -10.61
CA GLY A 84 9.08 -15.41 -11.73
C GLY A 84 7.63 -15.15 -11.29
N ASN A 85 6.72 -15.06 -12.26
CA ASN A 85 5.35 -14.56 -12.05
C ASN A 85 4.52 -15.39 -11.04
N VAL A 86 4.61 -16.72 -11.07
CA VAL A 86 3.84 -17.58 -10.16
C VAL A 86 4.34 -17.45 -8.71
N LEU A 87 5.65 -17.50 -8.51
CA LEU A 87 6.22 -17.36 -7.18
C LEU A 87 6.06 -15.94 -6.62
N ARG A 88 5.98 -14.90 -7.47
CA ARG A 88 5.61 -13.55 -7.03
C ARG A 88 4.29 -13.62 -6.28
N ASP A 89 3.27 -14.18 -6.93
CA ASP A 89 1.92 -14.32 -6.38
C ASP A 89 1.92 -15.05 -5.03
N TYR A 90 2.57 -16.21 -4.97
CA TYR A 90 2.59 -17.04 -3.75
C TYR A 90 3.33 -16.38 -2.60
N LEU A 91 4.49 -15.76 -2.87
CA LEU A 91 5.35 -15.21 -1.83
C LEU A 91 4.83 -13.87 -1.29
N THR A 92 4.14 -13.09 -2.13
CA THR A 92 3.48 -11.85 -1.68
C THR A 92 2.22 -12.09 -0.86
N ASP A 93 1.69 -13.31 -0.84
CA ASP A 93 0.72 -13.73 0.18
C ASP A 93 1.42 -14.35 1.40
N LEU A 94 2.30 -15.33 1.18
CA LEU A 94 2.89 -16.16 2.24
C LEU A 94 3.59 -15.33 3.33
N PHE A 95 4.55 -14.50 2.96
CA PHE A 95 5.36 -13.75 3.94
C PHE A 95 4.55 -12.66 4.64
N PRO A 96 3.78 -11.81 3.92
CA PRO A 96 2.95 -10.81 4.59
C PRO A 96 1.90 -11.39 5.53
N ILE A 97 1.31 -12.55 5.22
CA ILE A 97 0.39 -13.22 6.15
C ILE A 97 1.11 -13.64 7.44
N ILE A 98 2.33 -14.17 7.33
CA ILE A 98 3.12 -14.58 8.50
C ILE A 98 3.57 -13.37 9.32
N GLU A 99 4.00 -12.30 8.66
CA GLU A 99 4.61 -11.12 9.29
C GLU A 99 3.57 -10.12 9.84
N LEU A 100 2.48 -9.91 9.10
CA LEU A 100 1.49 -8.85 9.35
C LEU A 100 0.09 -9.40 9.68
N GLY A 101 -0.11 -10.71 9.57
CA GLY A 101 -1.43 -11.35 9.71
C GLY A 101 -2.37 -11.13 8.52
N THR A 102 -1.91 -10.47 7.45
CA THR A 102 -2.69 -10.19 6.23
C THR A 102 -1.78 -9.79 5.08
N SER A 103 -2.16 -10.11 3.83
CA SER A 103 -1.50 -9.62 2.61
C SER A 103 -2.08 -8.32 2.06
N ALA A 104 -3.13 -7.76 2.69
CA ALA A 104 -3.76 -6.52 2.26
C ALA A 104 -2.94 -5.26 2.60
N LYS A 105 -1.93 -5.38 3.49
CA LYS A 105 -1.15 -4.24 4.02
C LYS A 105 0.24 -4.20 3.42
N MET A 106 0.31 -4.10 2.10
CA MET A 106 1.57 -4.17 1.35
C MET A 106 1.70 -3.01 0.37
N LEU A 107 2.93 -2.55 0.16
CA LEU A 107 3.28 -1.72 -0.99
C LEU A 107 3.43 -2.61 -2.23
N SER A 108 2.60 -2.39 -3.24
CA SER A 108 2.72 -3.05 -4.55
C SER A 108 2.98 -1.99 -5.62
N ILE A 109 4.23 -1.94 -6.10
CA ILE A 109 4.71 -0.92 -7.04
C ILE A 109 5.19 -1.62 -8.31
N VAL A 110 4.70 -1.17 -9.45
CA VAL A 110 5.02 -1.70 -10.79
C VAL A 110 5.66 -0.60 -11.62
N PRO A 111 7.02 -0.54 -11.68
CA PRO A 111 7.72 0.33 -12.60
C PRO A 111 7.34 -0.04 -14.05
N LEU A 112 6.79 0.93 -14.79
CA LEU A 112 6.37 0.71 -16.16
C LEU A 112 7.59 0.83 -17.08
N LEU A 113 7.66 -0.04 -18.09
CA LEU A 113 8.77 -0.04 -19.07
C LEU A 113 8.95 1.31 -19.79
N ALA A 114 7.88 2.09 -19.93
CA ALA A 114 7.90 3.41 -20.54
C ALA A 114 8.39 4.54 -19.59
N GLY A 115 8.82 4.20 -18.37
CA GLY A 115 9.36 5.16 -17.40
C GLY A 115 8.32 5.76 -16.44
N GLY A 116 7.07 5.33 -16.50
CA GLY A 116 6.05 5.61 -15.48
C GLY A 116 6.09 4.61 -14.33
N SER A 117 5.15 4.72 -13.40
CA SER A 117 4.97 3.75 -12.30
C SER A 117 3.47 3.55 -12.03
N LEU A 118 3.09 2.32 -11.75
CA LEU A 118 1.75 1.94 -11.27
C LEU A 118 1.86 1.56 -9.79
N PHE A 119 0.91 2.03 -8.99
CA PHE A 119 0.85 1.79 -7.54
C PHE A 119 -0.46 1.05 -7.24
N GLU A 120 -0.36 -0.23 -6.96
CA GLU A 120 -1.48 -1.06 -6.55
C GLU A 120 -1.70 -0.92 -5.04
N THR A 121 -2.96 -0.78 -4.63
CA THR A 121 -3.34 -0.51 -3.23
C THR A 121 -3.41 -1.76 -2.37
N GLY A 122 -3.23 -2.94 -2.96
CA GLY A 122 -3.23 -4.23 -2.26
C GLY A 122 -3.29 -5.40 -3.23
N ALA A 123 -3.02 -6.60 -2.74
CA ALA A 123 -3.05 -7.85 -3.53
C ALA A 123 -4.38 -8.63 -3.41
N GLY A 124 -5.31 -8.17 -2.56
CA GLY A 124 -6.57 -8.85 -2.28
C GLY A 124 -7.71 -8.54 -3.25
N GLY A 125 -8.86 -9.20 -3.04
CA GLY A 125 -10.11 -8.90 -3.76
C GLY A 125 -10.93 -7.77 -3.12
N SER A 126 -12.08 -7.44 -3.73
CA SER A 126 -12.96 -6.33 -3.33
C SER A 126 -13.90 -6.61 -2.13
N ALA A 127 -13.66 -7.69 -1.39
CA ALA A 127 -14.33 -8.02 -0.12
C ALA A 127 -15.87 -7.88 -0.09
N PRO A 128 -16.65 -8.75 -0.79
CA PRO A 128 -18.12 -8.65 -0.84
C PRO A 128 -18.83 -8.67 0.53
N LYS A 129 -18.27 -9.38 1.52
CA LYS A 129 -18.79 -9.41 2.90
C LYS A 129 -18.65 -8.07 3.65
N HIS A 130 -17.84 -7.13 3.16
CA HIS A 130 -17.75 -5.78 3.72
C HIS A 130 -18.94 -4.94 3.23
N VAL A 131 -19.30 -5.09 1.96
CA VAL A 131 -20.48 -4.44 1.37
C VAL A 131 -21.76 -4.95 2.03
N GLU A 132 -21.86 -6.26 2.28
CA GLU A 132 -23.00 -6.85 3.00
C GLU A 132 -23.19 -6.23 4.39
N GLN A 133 -22.12 -6.09 5.19
CA GLN A 133 -22.19 -5.42 6.50
C GLN A 133 -22.60 -3.95 6.35
N PHE A 134 -22.05 -3.25 5.36
CA PHE A 134 -22.39 -1.86 5.13
C PHE A 134 -23.88 -1.68 4.77
N GLN A 135 -24.45 -2.57 3.95
CA GLN A 135 -25.87 -2.53 3.61
C GLN A 135 -26.79 -2.90 4.78
N GLN A 136 -26.37 -3.81 5.66
CA GLN A 136 -27.18 -4.26 6.79
C GLN A 136 -27.16 -3.29 7.97
N GLU A 137 -25.99 -2.74 8.29
CA GLU A 137 -25.77 -1.97 9.53
C GLU A 137 -24.93 -0.70 9.33
N GLY A 138 -24.71 -0.27 8.10
CA GLY A 138 -24.05 0.99 7.80
C GLY A 138 -22.61 1.07 8.30
N HIS A 139 -21.93 -0.05 8.52
CA HIS A 139 -20.54 -0.10 9.01
C HIS A 139 -19.62 -0.71 7.96
N LEU A 140 -18.57 0.03 7.56
CA LEU A 140 -17.60 -0.43 6.56
C LEU A 140 -16.25 -0.74 7.21
N ARG A 141 -15.94 -2.03 7.37
CA ARG A 141 -14.68 -2.52 7.95
C ARG A 141 -13.51 -2.67 6.96
N TRP A 142 -13.59 -2.02 5.79
CA TRP A 142 -12.50 -2.05 4.81
C TRP A 142 -11.32 -1.20 5.31
N ASP A 143 -10.11 -1.75 5.26
CA ASP A 143 -8.89 -1.06 5.69
C ASP A 143 -8.19 -0.45 4.47
N SER A 144 -8.22 0.88 4.37
CA SER A 144 -7.65 1.64 3.25
C SER A 144 -6.15 1.96 3.42
N LEU A 145 -5.44 1.31 4.36
CA LEU A 145 -4.00 1.53 4.58
C LEU A 145 -3.18 1.47 3.28
N GLY A 146 -3.42 0.47 2.44
CA GLY A 146 -2.71 0.32 1.18
C GLY A 146 -3.00 1.43 0.16
N GLU A 147 -4.18 2.05 0.21
CA GLU A 147 -4.52 3.22 -0.62
C GLU A 147 -3.72 4.45 -0.17
N TYR A 148 -3.59 4.68 1.14
CA TYR A 148 -2.81 5.80 1.68
C TYR A 148 -1.32 5.66 1.32
N LEU A 149 -0.78 4.45 1.49
CA LEU A 149 0.61 4.13 1.17
C LEU A 149 0.89 4.27 -0.33
N ALA A 150 0.01 3.74 -1.18
CA ALA A 150 0.13 3.88 -2.63
C ALA A 150 0.06 5.35 -3.07
N MET A 151 -0.83 6.15 -2.48
CA MET A 151 -0.92 7.58 -2.76
C MET A 151 0.34 8.34 -2.33
N ALA A 152 0.88 8.06 -1.14
CA ALA A 152 2.12 8.67 -0.67
C ALA A 152 3.29 8.38 -1.61
N CYS A 153 3.47 7.10 -1.99
CA CYS A 153 4.51 6.70 -2.94
C CYS A 153 4.31 7.31 -4.34
N SER A 154 3.06 7.43 -4.81
CA SER A 154 2.74 8.06 -6.09
C SER A 154 3.14 9.54 -6.12
N LEU A 155 2.84 10.28 -5.04
CA LEU A 155 3.21 11.68 -4.89
C LEU A 155 4.73 11.89 -4.80
N GLN A 156 5.43 11.03 -4.04
CA GLN A 156 6.89 11.03 -3.97
C GLN A 156 7.52 10.75 -5.34
N PHE A 157 7.03 9.74 -6.06
CA PHE A 157 7.50 9.42 -7.41
C PHE A 157 7.29 10.59 -8.37
N LEU A 158 6.13 11.25 -8.33
CA LEU A 158 5.87 12.45 -9.14
C LEU A 158 6.88 13.56 -8.81
N GLY A 159 7.15 13.77 -7.52
CA GLY A 159 8.13 14.73 -7.05
C GLY A 159 9.55 14.45 -7.58
N GLU A 160 10.00 13.20 -7.50
CA GLU A 160 11.32 12.79 -8.00
C GLU A 160 11.41 12.84 -9.53
N LYS A 161 10.35 12.40 -10.21
CA LYS A 161 10.33 12.24 -11.67
C LYS A 161 10.35 13.58 -12.41
N ASP A 162 9.65 14.57 -11.86
CA ASP A 162 9.41 15.86 -12.50
C ASP A 162 10.06 17.05 -11.76
N GLY A 163 10.77 16.78 -10.65
CA GLY A 163 11.34 17.84 -9.80
C GLY A 163 10.25 18.68 -9.10
N ASN A 164 9.11 18.06 -8.77
CA ASN A 164 7.98 18.73 -8.14
C ASN A 164 8.09 18.64 -6.60
N ASP A 165 8.75 19.61 -6.00
CA ASP A 165 8.98 19.66 -4.54
C ASP A 165 7.66 19.63 -3.75
N LYS A 166 6.58 20.24 -4.25
CA LYS A 166 5.28 20.24 -3.58
C LYS A 166 4.66 18.83 -3.55
N ALA A 167 4.75 18.10 -4.66
CA ALA A 167 4.27 16.72 -4.71
C ALA A 167 5.06 15.83 -3.74
N LYS A 168 6.39 16.00 -3.70
CA LYS A 168 7.24 15.30 -2.75
C LYS A 168 6.84 15.60 -1.30
N GLN A 169 6.68 16.88 -0.95
CA GLN A 169 6.24 17.31 0.37
C GLN A 169 4.89 16.70 0.76
N LEU A 170 3.91 16.70 -0.15
CA LEU A 170 2.61 16.08 0.09
C LEU A 170 2.74 14.57 0.38
N GLY A 171 3.57 13.86 -0.40
CA GLY A 171 3.81 12.43 -0.20
C GLY A 171 4.53 12.12 1.12
N ASP A 172 5.56 12.89 1.46
CA ASP A 172 6.32 12.75 2.71
C ASP A 172 5.44 13.03 3.94
N ALA A 173 4.62 14.09 3.88
CA ALA A 173 3.67 14.40 4.95
C ALA A 173 2.56 13.35 5.07
N LEU A 174 2.07 12.79 3.96
CA LEU A 174 1.09 11.69 4.00
C LEU A 174 1.71 10.45 4.65
N MET A 175 2.93 10.08 4.26
CA MET A 175 3.66 8.96 4.86
C MET A 175 3.79 9.14 6.38
N LYS A 176 4.14 10.35 6.83
CA LYS A 176 4.19 10.69 8.26
C LYS A 176 2.81 10.60 8.93
N GLY A 177 1.77 11.14 8.29
CA GLY A 177 0.40 11.07 8.79
C GLY A 177 -0.12 9.62 8.92
N VAL A 178 0.23 8.74 7.98
CA VAL A 178 -0.07 7.30 8.06
C VAL A 178 0.68 6.64 9.22
N GLY A 179 1.93 7.04 9.50
CA GLY A 179 2.66 6.60 10.70
C GLY A 179 1.91 6.95 11.99
N MET A 180 1.49 8.22 12.12
CA MET A 180 0.67 8.66 13.26
C MET A 180 -0.65 7.89 13.36
N TRP A 181 -1.29 7.58 12.22
CA TRP A 181 -2.51 6.79 12.16
C TRP A 181 -2.32 5.37 12.68
N LEU A 182 -1.20 4.72 12.35
CA LEU A 182 -0.82 3.40 12.84
C LEU A 182 -0.51 3.43 14.35
N ASP A 183 0.31 4.37 14.79
CA ASP A 183 0.71 4.52 16.20
C ASP A 183 -0.49 4.75 17.12
N ASN A 184 -1.46 5.54 16.66
CA ASN A 184 -2.71 5.84 17.37
C ASN A 184 -3.83 4.82 17.12
N ARG A 185 -3.53 3.71 16.42
CA ARG A 185 -4.44 2.58 16.15
C ARG A 185 -5.78 3.01 15.55
N LYS A 186 -5.75 3.90 14.56
CA LYS A 186 -6.96 4.45 13.91
C LYS A 186 -7.49 3.60 12.75
N ALA A 187 -7.15 2.31 12.74
CA ALA A 187 -7.68 1.33 11.81
C ALA A 187 -9.18 1.07 12.03
N PRO A 188 -9.93 0.72 10.97
CA PRO A 188 -11.34 0.40 11.11
C PRO A 188 -11.52 -0.81 12.03
N SER A 189 -12.42 -0.67 13.00
CA SER A 189 -12.96 -1.78 13.74
C SER A 189 -13.81 -2.67 12.83
N ARG A 190 -14.14 -3.86 13.34
CA ARG A 190 -15.06 -4.80 12.70
C ARG A 190 -16.47 -4.69 13.26
N LYS A 191 -16.68 -3.90 14.31
CA LYS A 191 -17.92 -3.82 15.08
C LYS A 191 -18.66 -2.53 14.78
N VAL A 192 -19.96 -2.64 14.52
CA VAL A 192 -20.86 -1.51 14.38
C VAL A 192 -20.81 -0.58 15.60
N LYS A 193 -20.99 0.73 15.38
CA LYS A 193 -20.86 1.82 16.35
C LYS A 193 -19.43 2.04 16.88
N GLU A 194 -18.44 1.35 16.35
CA GLU A 194 -17.03 1.70 16.52
C GLU A 194 -16.50 2.41 15.25
N LEU A 195 -15.24 2.87 15.30
CA LEU A 195 -14.60 3.53 14.17
C LEU A 195 -14.61 2.62 12.94
N ASP A 196 -15.12 3.09 11.81
CA ASP A 196 -15.13 2.34 10.54
C ASP A 196 -14.20 3.02 9.51
N ASN A 197 -14.26 2.59 8.25
CA ASN A 197 -13.43 3.14 7.17
C ASN A 197 -13.55 4.67 7.04
N ARG A 198 -14.76 5.24 7.19
CA ARG A 198 -14.97 6.68 7.04
C ARG A 198 -14.32 7.46 8.17
N GLY A 199 -14.45 6.98 9.40
CA GLY A 199 -13.74 7.54 10.55
C GLY A 199 -12.22 7.39 10.44
N SER A 200 -11.75 6.28 9.86
CA SER A 200 -10.32 6.06 9.58
C SER A 200 -9.78 7.08 8.58
N ASN A 201 -10.53 7.37 7.50
CA ASN A 201 -10.18 8.39 6.50
C ASN A 201 -10.12 9.80 7.12
N TYR A 202 -11.03 10.13 8.04
CA TYR A 202 -10.97 11.39 8.79
C TYR A 202 -9.64 11.54 9.55
N TYR A 203 -9.19 10.50 10.27
CA TYR A 203 -7.92 10.55 10.99
C TYR A 203 -6.72 10.68 10.06
N VAL A 204 -6.74 10.04 8.88
CA VAL A 204 -5.69 10.26 7.87
C VAL A 204 -5.67 11.71 7.42
N ALA A 205 -6.82 12.32 7.13
CA ALA A 205 -6.90 13.72 6.75
C ALA A 205 -6.37 14.66 7.86
N LEU A 206 -6.73 14.40 9.13
CA LEU A 206 -6.24 15.14 10.29
C LEU A 206 -4.71 15.04 10.42
N TYR A 207 -4.17 13.83 10.45
CA TYR A 207 -2.73 13.62 10.65
C TYR A 207 -1.90 14.08 9.45
N TRP A 208 -2.44 13.97 8.23
CA TRP A 208 -1.80 14.53 7.04
C TRP A 208 -1.77 16.05 7.10
N ALA A 209 -2.86 16.71 7.49
CA ALA A 209 -2.88 18.16 7.67
C ALA A 209 -1.91 18.63 8.77
N GLN A 210 -1.81 17.91 9.88
CA GLN A 210 -0.85 18.18 10.95
C GLN A 210 0.61 18.02 10.47
N ALA A 211 0.92 16.93 9.76
CA ALA A 211 2.25 16.71 9.18
C ALA A 211 2.59 17.77 8.13
N MET A 212 1.63 18.18 7.30
CA MET A 212 1.80 19.28 6.35
C MET A 212 2.07 20.61 7.06
N ALA A 213 1.41 20.90 8.18
CA ALA A 213 1.60 22.14 8.93
C ALA A 213 3.04 22.33 9.46
N GLU A 214 3.83 21.25 9.58
CA GLU A 214 5.24 21.33 9.95
C GLU A 214 6.15 21.81 8.81
N VAL A 215 5.75 21.59 7.56
CA VAL A 215 6.52 21.95 6.35
C VAL A 215 5.90 23.10 5.56
N ASP A 216 4.61 23.35 5.74
CA ASP A 216 3.85 24.45 5.16
C ASP A 216 2.84 25.01 6.20
N PRO A 217 3.16 26.13 6.86
CA PRO A 217 2.32 26.73 7.89
C PRO A 217 0.89 27.10 7.43
N SER A 218 0.61 27.18 6.13
CA SER A 218 -0.73 27.45 5.62
C SER A 218 -1.74 26.35 5.99
N PHE A 219 -1.28 25.13 6.25
CA PHE A 219 -2.12 24.01 6.69
C PHE A 219 -2.52 24.10 8.17
N LYS A 220 -1.89 24.97 8.97
CA LYS A 220 -2.11 25.03 10.41
C LYS A 220 -3.56 25.29 10.79
N ASP A 221 -4.19 26.31 10.20
CA ASP A 221 -5.59 26.65 10.49
C ASP A 221 -6.55 25.51 10.12
N PHE A 222 -6.27 24.82 9.01
CA PHE A 222 -7.06 23.66 8.59
C PHE A 222 -6.90 22.47 9.54
N ALA A 223 -5.67 22.15 9.94
CA ALA A 223 -5.38 21.09 10.91
C ALA A 223 -6.02 21.38 12.28
N ASP A 224 -5.93 22.62 12.76
CA ASP A 224 -6.52 23.06 14.03
C ASP A 224 -8.06 22.95 13.98
N LYS A 225 -8.69 23.30 12.85
CA LYS A 225 -10.14 23.15 12.65
C LYS A 225 -10.59 21.69 12.63
N LEU A 226 -9.88 20.82 11.91
CA LEU A 226 -10.17 19.37 11.93
C LEU A 226 -10.08 18.83 13.37
N GLN A 227 -9.01 19.18 14.08
CA GLN A 227 -8.79 18.73 15.47
C GLN A 227 -9.90 19.23 16.42
N ALA A 228 -10.30 20.49 16.29
CA ALA A 228 -11.35 21.08 17.12
C ALA A 228 -12.74 20.47 16.86
N SER A 229 -12.98 19.97 15.64
CA SER A 229 -14.24 19.34 15.24
C SER A 229 -14.26 17.82 15.44
N GLU A 230 -13.22 17.21 16.02
CA GLU A 230 -13.07 15.74 16.12
C GLU A 230 -14.29 15.06 16.73
N ALA A 231 -14.74 15.50 17.91
CA ALA A 231 -15.84 14.86 18.62
C ALA A 231 -17.14 14.87 17.80
N GLN A 232 -17.46 16.01 17.17
CA GLN A 232 -18.64 16.16 16.34
C GLN A 232 -18.57 15.30 15.07
N ILE A 233 -17.42 15.31 14.38
CA ILE A 233 -17.23 14.50 13.16
C ILE A 233 -17.37 13.01 13.49
N LEU A 234 -16.77 12.55 14.59
CA LEU A 234 -16.86 11.14 15.00
C LEU A 234 -18.29 10.76 15.38
N GLU A 235 -19.05 11.63 16.04
CA GLU A 235 -20.46 11.38 16.34
C GLU A 235 -21.28 11.22 15.05
N GLU A 236 -21.10 12.12 14.08
CA GLU A 236 -21.74 12.06 12.76
C GLU A 236 -21.38 10.79 11.97
N LEU A 237 -20.12 10.34 12.06
CA LEU A 237 -19.60 9.15 11.33
C LEU A 237 -19.84 7.81 12.04
N THR A 238 -20.24 7.80 13.32
CA THR A 238 -20.44 6.57 14.10
C THR A 238 -21.88 6.45 14.60
N SER A 239 -22.23 7.21 15.63
CA SER A 239 -23.52 7.14 16.30
C SER A 239 -24.68 7.51 15.40
N GLN A 240 -24.51 8.45 14.47
CA GLN A 240 -25.59 8.92 13.60
C GLN A 240 -25.70 8.15 12.29
N SER A 241 -24.61 7.61 11.75
CA SER A 241 -24.58 6.97 10.42
C SER A 241 -24.55 5.44 10.42
N GLN A 242 -24.19 4.80 11.54
CA GLN A 242 -24.11 3.34 11.63
C GLN A 242 -25.33 2.73 12.35
N GLY A 243 -25.45 1.40 12.37
CA GLY A 243 -26.49 0.66 13.10
C GLY A 243 -27.86 0.61 12.41
N SER A 244 -27.95 1.00 11.15
CA SER A 244 -29.18 0.92 10.36
C SER A 244 -28.88 0.50 8.93
N PRO A 245 -29.83 -0.16 8.23
CA PRO A 245 -29.64 -0.54 6.84
C PRO A 245 -29.38 0.66 5.93
N VAL A 246 -28.52 0.47 4.94
CA VAL A 246 -28.15 1.48 3.95
C VAL A 246 -28.56 1.01 2.55
N ASP A 247 -29.46 1.76 1.91
CA ASP A 247 -29.83 1.53 0.52
C ASP A 247 -28.85 2.25 -0.43
N LEU A 248 -28.04 1.46 -1.12
CA LEU A 248 -27.10 1.95 -2.13
C LEU A 248 -27.72 2.11 -3.52
N GLY A 249 -28.98 1.71 -3.72
CA GLY A 249 -29.63 1.71 -5.04
C GLY A 249 -29.05 0.69 -6.04
N GLY A 250 -28.22 -0.24 -5.58
CA GLY A 250 -27.59 -1.28 -6.38
C GLY A 250 -26.41 -1.94 -5.66
N TYR A 251 -25.82 -2.98 -6.26
CA TYR A 251 -24.63 -3.67 -5.73
C TYR A 251 -23.43 -3.50 -6.66
N TYR A 252 -23.46 -4.10 -7.86
CA TYR A 252 -22.39 -3.94 -8.86
C TYR A 252 -22.41 -2.55 -9.51
N TRP A 253 -23.58 -1.92 -9.55
CA TRP A 253 -23.81 -0.58 -10.10
C TRP A 253 -24.72 0.20 -9.15
N PRO A 254 -24.19 0.72 -8.03
CA PRO A 254 -24.98 1.48 -7.07
C PRO A 254 -25.36 2.86 -7.63
N ASP A 255 -26.41 3.45 -7.07
CA ASP A 255 -26.76 4.85 -7.34
C ASP A 255 -25.68 5.76 -6.75
N THR A 256 -25.09 6.61 -7.59
CA THR A 256 -23.95 7.45 -7.20
C THR A 256 -24.31 8.47 -6.11
N ALA A 257 -25.53 9.02 -6.14
CA ALA A 257 -25.96 10.00 -5.15
C ALA A 257 -26.19 9.33 -3.79
N LYS A 258 -26.84 8.16 -3.76
CA LYS A 258 -27.02 7.37 -2.54
C LYS A 258 -25.70 6.91 -1.94
N ALA A 259 -24.80 6.37 -2.77
CA ALA A 259 -23.48 5.94 -2.32
C ALA A 259 -22.65 7.11 -1.76
N SER A 260 -22.64 8.26 -2.44
CA SER A 260 -21.95 9.46 -1.98
C SER A 260 -22.48 9.95 -0.63
N ALA A 261 -23.80 10.05 -0.47
CA ALA A 261 -24.42 10.46 0.79
C ALA A 261 -24.11 9.49 1.95
N ALA A 262 -24.13 8.17 1.69
CA ALA A 262 -23.80 7.17 2.70
C ALA A 262 -22.32 7.18 3.10
N MET A 263 -21.41 7.42 2.14
CA MET A 263 -19.97 7.43 2.38
C MET A 263 -19.46 8.75 2.96
N ARG A 264 -20.16 9.86 2.72
CA ARG A 264 -19.81 11.21 3.18
C ARG A 264 -20.84 11.74 4.17
N SER A 265 -21.14 10.94 5.20
CA SER A 265 -22.25 11.19 6.14
C SER A 265 -21.98 12.25 7.22
N SER A 266 -20.80 12.89 7.23
CA SER A 266 -20.49 14.00 8.16
C SER A 266 -20.57 15.35 7.44
N PRO A 267 -21.64 16.13 7.64
CA PRO A 267 -21.74 17.49 7.11
C PRO A 267 -20.61 18.39 7.60
N THR A 268 -20.15 18.18 8.85
CA THR A 268 -19.06 18.97 9.43
C THR A 268 -17.75 18.73 8.68
N LEU A 269 -17.38 17.47 8.44
CA LEU A 269 -16.19 17.13 7.67
C LEU A 269 -16.30 17.61 6.21
N ASN A 270 -17.45 17.40 5.56
CA ASN A 270 -17.67 17.87 4.19
C ASN A 270 -17.47 19.38 4.09
N LYS A 271 -18.03 20.16 5.03
CA LYS A 271 -17.88 21.62 5.04
C LYS A 271 -16.42 22.04 5.19
N LEU A 272 -15.65 21.39 6.06
CA LEU A 272 -14.23 21.67 6.25
C LEU A 272 -13.41 21.37 4.99
N LEU A 273 -13.78 20.34 4.23
CA LEU A 273 -13.13 19.95 2.98
C LEU A 273 -13.62 20.74 1.75
N GLY A 274 -14.60 21.64 1.90
CA GLY A 274 -15.15 22.43 0.79
C GLY A 274 -16.01 21.61 -0.18
N LEU A 275 -16.76 20.64 0.35
CA LEU A 275 -17.31 19.49 -0.36
C LEU A 275 -18.84 19.43 -0.36
#